data_AF-A0A8T4RUP3-F1
#
_entry.id   AF-A0A8T4RUP3-F1
#
_cell.length_a   1.000
_cell.length_b   1.000
_cell.length_c   1.000
_cell.angle_alpha   90.00
_cell.angle_beta   90.00
_cell.angle_gamma   90.00
#
_symmetry.space_group_name_H-M   'P 1'
#
loop_
_entity.id
_entity.type
_entity.pdbx_description
1 polymer ?
#
loop_
_entity_poly.entity_id
_entity_poly.type
_entity_poly.pdbx_seq_one_letter_code
_entity_poly.pdbx_strand_id
1 'polypeptide(L)' 'MVKNIAIMDEVYKELVYHKLQRESFSKEIMRFLGKKGSILDLAGSWNISEEEANEIKKNLLDLKQKTTKKALRIAQG' A
#
# COMPACT_ATOMS: atom_id res chain seq x y z
N MET A 1 13.47 -15.44 -24.04
CA MET A 1 14.66 -16.26 -23.74
C MET A 1 14.61 -16.62 -22.26
N VAL A 2 14.74 -17.90 -21.92
CA VAL A 2 14.76 -18.34 -20.50
C VAL A 2 16.18 -18.17 -19.97
N LYS A 3 16.31 -17.63 -18.76
CA LYS A 3 17.58 -17.53 -18.03
C LYS A 3 17.45 -18.37 -16.76
N ASN A 4 18.48 -19.16 -16.48
CA ASN A 4 18.56 -19.98 -15.26
C ASN A 4 19.46 -19.27 -14.24
N ILE A 5 19.12 -19.40 -12.97
CA ILE A 5 19.93 -18.94 -11.84
C ILE A 5 20.15 -20.12 -10.89
N ALA A 6 21.33 -20.21 -10.28
CA ALA A 6 21.58 -21.11 -9.18
C ALA A 6 21.33 -20.37 -7.86
N ILE A 7 20.66 -21.03 -6.91
CA ILE A 7 20.35 -20.50 -5.58
C ILE A 7 20.64 -21.57 -4.54
N MET A 8 20.84 -21.15 -3.28
CA MET A 8 21.00 -22.07 -2.16
C MET A 8 19.68 -22.79 -1.84
N ASP A 9 19.77 -24.00 -1.30
CA ASP A 9 18.59 -24.80 -0.92
C ASP A 9 17.68 -24.09 0.08
N GLU A 10 18.24 -23.32 1.02
CA GLU A 10 17.47 -22.52 1.97
C GLU A 10 16.61 -21.47 1.26
N VAL A 11 17.15 -20.79 0.24
CA VAL A 11 16.43 -19.80 -0.55
C VAL A 11 15.33 -20.48 -1.36
N TYR A 12 15.58 -21.67 -1.90
CA TYR A 12 14.55 -22.44 -2.60
C TYR A 12 13.39 -22.82 -1.68
N LYS A 13 13.66 -23.24 -0.43
CA LYS A 13 12.63 -23.59 0.55
C LYS A 13 11.75 -22.38 0.89
N GLU A 14 12.36 -21.21 1.09
CA GLU A 14 11.62 -19.97 1.32
C GLU A 14 10.71 -19.61 0.14
N LEU A 15 11.21 -19.75 -1.11
CA LEU A 15 10.38 -19.54 -2.30
C LEU A 15 9.24 -20.55 -2.39
N VAL A 16 9.43 -21.81 -2.03
CA VAL A 16 8.33 -22.80 -2.02
C VAL A 16 7.29 -22.44 -0.96
N TYR A 17 7.72 -21.99 0.21
CA TYR A 17 6.84 -21.63 1.32
C TYR A 17 5.93 -20.44 1.01
N HIS A 18 6.45 -19.42 0.33
CA HIS A 18 5.71 -18.19 0.03
C HIS A 18 4.93 -18.17 -1.29
N LYS A 19 5.05 -19.25 -2.07
CA LYS A 19 4.45 -19.39 -3.39
C LYS A 19 2.94 -19.43 -3.33
N LEU A 20 2.27 -18.54 -4.06
CA LEU A 20 0.81 -18.61 -4.19
C LEU A 20 0.39 -19.77 -5.09
N GLN A 21 -0.84 -20.25 -4.87
CA GLN A 21 -1.43 -21.28 -5.72
C GLN A 21 -1.43 -20.85 -7.19
N ARG A 22 -0.89 -21.72 -8.05
CA ARG A 22 -0.80 -21.52 -9.51
C ARG A 22 0.12 -20.37 -9.95
N GLU A 23 0.96 -19.83 -9.07
CA GLU A 23 1.98 -18.83 -9.40
C GLU A 23 3.26 -19.49 -9.94
N SER A 24 4.05 -18.81 -10.77
CA SER A 24 5.41 -19.27 -11.16
C SER A 24 6.49 -18.63 -10.28
N PHE A 25 7.64 -19.28 -10.10
CA PHE A 25 8.72 -18.69 -9.27
C PHE A 25 9.18 -17.33 -9.81
N SER A 26 9.14 -17.12 -11.13
CA SER A 26 9.44 -15.81 -11.71
C SER A 26 8.45 -14.72 -11.28
N LYS A 27 7.14 -15.02 -11.20
CA LYS A 27 6.13 -14.05 -10.73
C LYS A 27 6.31 -13.74 -9.25
N GLU A 28 6.57 -14.78 -8.47
CA GLU A 28 6.82 -14.65 -7.03
C GLU A 28 8.06 -13.80 -6.74
N ILE A 29 9.18 -14.08 -7.43
CA ILE A 29 10.40 -13.28 -7.36
C ILE A 29 10.11 -11.83 -7.76
N MET A 30 9.36 -11.57 -8.83
CA MET A 30 9.00 -10.21 -9.24
C MET A 30 8.10 -9.49 -8.26
N ARG A 31 7.23 -10.21 -7.56
CA ARG A 31 6.38 -9.68 -6.47
C ARG A 31 7.22 -9.30 -5.27
N PHE A 32 8.21 -10.11 -4.89
CA PHE A 32 9.14 -9.82 -3.79
C PHE A 32 10.14 -8.72 -4.12
N LEU A 33 10.74 -8.81 -5.29
CA LEU A 33 11.60 -7.77 -5.86
C LEU A 33 10.81 -6.55 -6.30
N GLY A 34 9.52 -6.49 -5.93
CA GLY A 34 8.53 -5.52 -6.33
C GLY A 34 9.22 -4.27 -6.81
N LYS A 35 9.10 -4.01 -8.12
CA LYS A 35 9.13 -2.62 -8.57
C LYS A 35 8.28 -1.90 -7.53
N LYS A 36 8.93 -1.11 -6.68
CA LYS A 36 8.23 -0.12 -5.90
C LYS A 36 7.47 0.63 -6.97
N GLY A 37 6.17 0.35 -7.10
CA GLY A 37 5.29 1.31 -7.73
C GLY A 37 5.67 2.60 -7.03
N SER A 38 6.18 3.55 -7.79
CA SER A 38 6.57 4.81 -7.19
C SER A 38 5.33 5.31 -6.46
N ILE A 39 5.47 5.94 -5.30
CA ILE A 39 4.30 6.64 -4.73
C ILE A 39 3.73 7.66 -5.73
N LEU A 40 4.56 8.08 -6.69
CA LEU A 40 4.15 8.88 -7.86
C LEU A 40 3.21 8.14 -8.80
N ASP A 41 3.26 6.80 -8.88
CA ASP A 41 2.30 6.00 -9.66
C ASP A 41 0.91 6.01 -9.00
N LEU A 42 0.82 6.38 -7.72
CA LEU A 42 -0.45 6.62 -7.02
C LEU A 42 -0.92 8.08 -7.14
N ALA A 43 -0.06 9.00 -7.60
CA ALA A 43 -0.43 10.39 -7.78
C ALA A 43 -1.40 10.51 -8.97
N GLY A 44 -2.61 11.02 -8.72
CA GLY A 44 -3.66 11.11 -9.74
C GLY A 44 -4.46 9.82 -9.97
N SER A 45 -4.20 8.75 -9.21
CA SER A 45 -5.02 7.52 -9.24
C SER A 45 -6.41 7.69 -8.61
N TRP A 46 -6.66 8.82 -7.95
CA TRP A 46 -7.97 9.16 -7.42
C TRP A 46 -8.90 9.58 -8.55
N ASN A 47 -9.68 8.62 -9.05
CA ASN A 47 -10.81 8.85 -9.95
C ASN A 47 -12.06 9.24 -9.13
N ILE A 48 -12.02 10.43 -8.53
CA ILE A 48 -13.15 11.01 -7.78
C ILE A 48 -13.59 12.30 -8.45
N SER A 49 -14.88 12.61 -8.39
CA SER A 49 -15.39 13.87 -8.92
C SER A 49 -14.97 15.06 -8.05
N GLU A 50 -15.08 16.27 -8.57
CA GLU A 50 -14.76 17.49 -7.81
C GLU A 50 -15.72 17.66 -6.62
N GLU A 51 -16.98 17.25 -6.76
CA GLU A 51 -17.97 17.22 -5.68
C GLU A 51 -17.55 16.25 -4.57
N GLU A 52 -17.14 15.03 -4.92
CA GLU A 52 -16.65 14.02 -3.96
C GLU A 52 -15.39 14.50 -3.23
N ALA A 53 -14.46 15.14 -3.95
CA ALA A 53 -13.26 15.72 -3.35
C ALA A 53 -13.60 16.84 -2.35
N ASN A 54 -14.57 17.70 -2.67
CA ASN A 54 -15.03 18.78 -1.80
C ASN A 54 -15.75 18.24 -0.55
N GLU A 55 -16.53 17.17 -0.68
CA GLU A 55 -17.19 16.51 0.44
C GLU A 55 -16.17 15.87 1.40
N ILE A 56 -15.19 15.14 0.87
CA ILE A 56 -14.10 14.54 1.65
C ILE A 56 -13.35 15.64 2.43
N LYS A 57 -13.04 16.76 1.76
CA LYS A 57 -12.35 17.90 2.37
C LYS A 57 -13.16 18.53 3.51
N LYS A 58 -14.47 18.72 3.32
CA LYS A 58 -15.38 19.25 4.35
C LYS A 58 -15.43 18.33 5.56
N ASN A 59 -15.63 17.03 5.34
CA ASN A 59 -15.68 16.03 6.40
C ASN A 59 -14.37 15.97 7.20
N LEU A 60 -13.22 16.10 6.53
CA LEU A 60 -11.92 16.13 7.19
C LEU A 60 -11.74 17.38 8.08
N LEU A 61 -12.18 18.54 7.61
CA LEU A 61 -12.14 19.79 8.40
C LEU A 61 -13.04 19.70 9.64
N ASP A 62 -14.23 19.16 9.49
CA ASP A 62 -15.17 18.96 10.59
C ASP A 62 -14.62 17.99 11.63
N LEU A 63 -13.99 16.89 11.20
CA LEU A 63 -13.31 15.94 12.08
C LEU A 63 -12.15 16.61 12.83
N LYS A 64 -11.31 17.39 12.16
CA LYS A 64 -10.21 18.12 12.82
C LYS A 64 -10.73 19.05 13.91
N GLN A 65 -11.78 19.83 13.62
CA GLN A 65 -12.37 20.73 14.61
C GLN A 65 -12.94 19.97 15.81
N LYS A 66 -13.63 18.84 15.58
CA LYS A 66 -14.17 18.00 16.67
C LYS A 66 -13.06 17.41 17.53
N THR A 67 -11.98 16.92 16.92
CA THR A 67 -10.82 16.35 17.64
C THR A 67 -10.10 17.41 18.46
N THR A 68 -9.84 18.59 17.89
CA THR A 68 -9.21 19.71 18.61
C THR A 68 -10.06 20.16 19.80
N LYS A 69 -11.38 20.30 19.62
CA LYS A 69 -12.30 20.65 20.71
C LYS A 69 -12.31 19.58 21.82
N LYS A 70 -12.25 18.30 21.46
CA LYS A 70 -12.20 17.20 22.44
C LYS A 70 -10.87 17.19 23.20
N ALA A 71 -9.74 17.38 22.51
CA ALA A 71 -8.42 17.47 23.13
C ALA A 71 -8.31 18.67 24.09
N LEU A 72 -8.84 19.84 23.70
CA LEU A 72 -8.89 21.02 24.58
C LEU A 72 -9.73 20.78 25.84
N ARG A 73 -10.88 20.10 25.73
CA ARG A 73 -11.71 19.76 26.89
C ARG A 73 -11.01 18.82 27.87
N ILE A 74 -10.19 17.88 27.37
CA ILE A 74 -9.42 16.96 28.22
C ILE A 74 -8.25 17.67 28.91
N ALA A 75 -7.68 18.71 28.29
CA ALA A 75 -6.58 19.48 28.88
C ALA A 75 -7.02 20.53 29.91
N GLN A 76 -8.32 20.86 29.97
CA GLN A 76 -8.89 21.90 30.84
C GLN A 76 -9.70 21.35 32.03
N GLY A 77 -9.91 20.03 32.11
CA GLY A 77 -10.58 19.35 33.22
C GLY A 77 -9.61 18.47 33.98
#